data_AF-A0A934HRZ6-F1
#
_entry.id   AF-A0A934HRZ6-F1
#
_cell.length_a   1.000
_cell.length_b   1.000
_cell.length_c   1.000
_cell.angle_alpha   90.00
_cell.angle_beta   90.00
_cell.angle_gamma   90.00
#
_symmetry.space_group_name_H-M   'P 1'
#
loop_
_entity.id
_entity.type
_entity.pdbx_description
1 polymer ?
#
loop_
_entity_poly.entity_id
_entity_poly.type
_entity_poly.pdbx_seq_one_letter_code
_entity_poly.pdbx_strand_id
1 'polypeptide(L)' 'MQSIKNSSGKLVCRIDSSQKIVEIVHKGIRTVIRFLDDGTYEVKNNEVIKIA' A
#
# COMPACT_ATOMS: atom_id res chain seq x y z
N MET A 1 4.78 -8.37 -3.39
CA MET A 1 4.78 -6.88 -3.27
C MET A 1 6.08 -6.25 -3.76
N GLN A 2 6.02 -5.40 -4.77
CA GLN A 2 7.11 -4.59 -5.32
C GLN A 2 7.12 -3.19 -4.68
N SER A 3 8.31 -2.69 -4.30
CA SER A 3 8.45 -1.34 -3.73
C SER A 3 8.51 -0.27 -4.83
N ILE A 4 7.68 0.77 -4.72
CA ILE A 4 7.68 1.93 -5.60
C ILE A 4 8.31 3.10 -4.88
N LYS A 5 9.33 3.70 -5.50
CA LYS A 5 10.07 4.83 -4.96
C LYS A 5 9.83 6.07 -5.82
N ASN A 6 9.87 7.25 -5.21
CA ASN A 6 9.88 8.50 -5.94
C ASN A 6 11.25 8.76 -6.60
N SER A 7 11.38 9.87 -7.34
CA SER A 7 12.62 10.29 -8.00
C SER A 7 13.79 10.52 -7.03
N SER A 8 13.52 10.79 -5.75
CA SER A 8 14.55 10.90 -4.71
C SER A 8 14.89 9.57 -4.02
N GLY A 9 14.37 8.44 -4.52
CA GLY A 9 14.62 7.11 -3.95
C GLY A 9 13.86 6.79 -2.65
N LYS A 10 12.95 7.66 -2.20
CA LYS A 10 12.12 7.42 -1.01
C LYS A 10 10.95 6.50 -1.35
N LEU A 11 10.64 5.55 -0.47
CA LEU A 11 9.49 4.66 -0.62
C LEU A 11 8.19 5.46 -0.60
N VAL A 12 7.34 5.25 -1.61
CA VAL A 12 6.00 5.86 -1.71
C VAL A 12 4.94 4.83 -1.33
N CYS A 13 4.99 3.65 -1.96
CA CYS A 13 4.05 2.57 -1.73
C CYS A 13 4.67 1.22 -2.11
N ARG A 14 3.95 0.14 -1.82
CA ARG A 14 4.23 -1.18 -2.37
C ARG A 14 3.03 -1.66 -3.17
N ILE A 15 3.28 -2.37 -4.27
CA ILE A 15 2.24 -2.87 -5.16
C ILE A 15 2.30 -4.39 -5.23
N ASP A 16 1.14 -5.04 -5.14
CA ASP A 16 0.97 -6.43 -5.55
C ASP A 16 0.12 -6.47 -6.82
N SER A 17 0.75 -6.64 -7.97
CA SER A 17 0.06 -6.62 -9.27
C SER A 17 -0.88 -7.81 -9.44
N SER A 18 -0.50 -8.98 -8.93
CA SER A 18 -1.32 -10.20 -8.99
C SER A 18 -2.62 -10.04 -8.20
N GLN A 19 -2.56 -9.36 -7.05
CA GLN A 19 -3.74 -9.12 -6.22
C GLN A 19 -4.43 -7.78 -6.46
N LYS A 20 -3.87 -6.94 -7.36
CA LYS A 20 -4.30 -5.56 -7.64
C LYS A 20 -4.34 -4.69 -6.38
N ILE A 21 -3.31 -4.83 -5.54
CA ILE A 21 -3.20 -4.14 -4.24
C ILE A 21 -2.15 -3.05 -4.29
N VAL A 22 -2.47 -1.89 -3.69
CA VAL A 22 -1.52 -0.83 -3.34
C VAL A 22 -1.49 -0.69 -1.82
N GLU A 23 -0.31 -0.86 -1.23
CA GLU A 23 -0.04 -0.63 0.18
C GLU A 23 0.69 0.70 0.36
N ILE A 24 0.13 1.56 1.21
CA ILE A 24 0.73 2.83 1.62
C ILE A 24 0.97 2.77 3.12
N VAL A 25 2.20 3.02 3.56
CA VAL A 25 2.51 3.18 4.97
C VAL A 25 2.90 4.63 5.21
N HIS A 26 2.07 5.36 5.94
CA HIS A 26 2.28 6.77 6.23
C HIS A 26 2.00 7.04 7.71
N LYS A 27 2.96 7.66 8.41
CA LYS A 27 2.85 8.03 9.84
C LYS A 27 2.40 6.86 10.75
N GLY A 28 2.90 5.65 10.49
CA GLY A 28 2.55 4.46 11.28
C GLY A 28 1.19 3.85 10.94
N ILE A 29 0.47 4.37 9.95
CA ILE A 29 -0.78 3.81 9.45
C ILE A 29 -0.49 3.09 8.14
N ARG A 30 -0.96 1.84 8.03
CA ARG A 30 -0.96 1.05 6.80
C ARG A 30 -2.34 1.11 6.18
N THR A 31 -2.41 1.71 5.01
CA THR A 31 -3.58 1.71 4.14
C THR A 31 -3.37 0.72 3.02
N VAL A 32 -4.30 -0.21 2.84
CA VAL A 32 -4.32 -1.19 1.76
C VAL A 32 -5.51 -0.87 0.88
N ILE A 33 -5.23 -0.55 -0.38
CA ILE A 33 -6.21 -0.29 -1.43
C ILE A 33 -6.20 -1.50 -2.37
N ARG A 34 -7.36 -2.13 -2.59
CA ARG A 34 -7.50 -3.23 -3.55
C ARG A 34 -8.42 -2.79 -4.67
N PHE A 35 -7.94 -2.85 -5.91
CA PHE A 35 -8.77 -2.62 -7.09
C PHE A 35 -9.47 -3.93 -7.49
N LEU A 36 -10.79 -3.86 -7.68
CA LEU A 36 -11.63 -4.98 -8.07
C LEU A 36 -11.83 -5.01 -9.59
N ASP A 37 -12.27 -6.16 -10.11
CA ASP A 37 -12.50 -6.35 -11.55
C ASP A 37 -13.68 -5.53 -12.10
N ASP A 38 -14.61 -5.12 -11.24
CA ASP A 38 -15.75 -4.26 -11.57
C ASP A 38 -15.39 -2.76 -11.66
N GLY A 39 -14.11 -2.42 -11.50
CA GLY A 39 -13.62 -1.05 -11.52
C GLY A 39 -13.80 -0.29 -10.20
N THR A 40 -14.35 -0.94 -9.16
CA THR A 40 -14.43 -0.38 -7.81
C THR A 40 -13.17 -0.68 -7.00
N TYR A 41 -13.11 -0.17 -5.77
CA TYR A 41 -12.00 -0.42 -4.87
C TYR A 41 -12.43 -0.59 -3.41
N GLU A 42 -11.67 -1.39 -2.68
CA GLU A 42 -11.79 -1.55 -1.24
C GLU A 42 -10.62 -0.87 -0.52
N VAL A 43 -10.88 -0.27 0.64
CA VAL A 43 -9.85 0.37 1.48
C VAL A 43 -9.86 -0.23 2.89
N LYS A 44 -8.70 -0.65 3.37
CA LYS A 44 -8.49 -1.12 4.75
C LYS A 44 -7.36 -0.34 5.41
N ASN A 45 -7.62 0.21 6.59
CA ASN A 45 -6.63 0.94 7.40
C ASN A 45 -6.29 0.14 8.65
N ASN A 46 -5.01 -0.01 8.94
CA ASN A 46 -4.51 -0.69 10.14
C ASN A 46 -3.36 0.11 10.72
N GLU A 47 -3.26 0.16 12.05
CA GLU A 47 -2.07 0.69 12.70
C GLU A 47 -0.90 -0.30 12.53
N VAL A 48 0.28 0.22 12.23
CA VAL A 48 1.52 -0.56 12.15
C VAL A 48 2.21 -0.43 13.49
N ILE A 49 2.03 -1.43 14.34
CA ILE A 49 2.80 -1.53 15.58
C ILE A 49 4.26 -1.74 15.18
N LYS A 50 5.12 -0.74 15.44
CA LYS A 50 6.56 -0.94 15.38
C LYS A 50 6.93 -1.82 16.57
N ILE A 51 7.21 -3.08 16.31
CA ILE A 51 7.85 -3.95 17.29
C ILE A 51 9.29 -3.43 17.39
N ALA A 52 9.64 -2.90 18.56
CA ALA A 52 10.96 -2.39 18.89
C ALA A 52 11.98 -3.54 19.03
#